data_AF-D1Z124-F1
#
_entry.id   AF-D1Z124-F1
#
_cell.length_a   1.000
_cell.length_b   1.000
_cell.length_c   1.000
_cell.angle_alpha   90.00
_cell.angle_beta   90.00
_cell.angle_gamma   90.00
#
_symmetry.space_group_name_H-M   'P 1'
#
loop_
_entity.id
_entity.type
_entity.pdbx_description
1 polymer ?
#
loop_
_entity_poly.entity_id
_entity_poly.type
_entity_poly.pdbx_seq_one_letter_code
_entity_poly.pdbx_strand_id
1 'polypeptide(L)'
;MGWMGMSRIDKFLYIGEKAIFSLSKELPLGSEYLVATDRRIVHIKGERFYDVKYESLESLGCYTIYEWRLLLVAVIAAVTALLMSATINIPLYFISDVNLENLTHMLSFTISLLLAFAGAMVLAFVLTIRRGIVMKTQFETRIFSYPRSMKKEAFDFVKIVRAAEVGILKPHKSIRPEVIEPRQRNQEALKPLPSRPQPDEKMPRL
;
A
#
# COMPACT_ATOMS: atom_id res chain seq x y z
N MET A 1 7.49 -37.25 -7.13
CA MET A 1 8.18 -35.96 -7.37
C MET A 1 7.17 -35.00 -7.95
N GLY A 2 6.81 -33.97 -7.21
CA GLY A 2 5.85 -32.95 -7.64
C GLY A 2 5.80 -31.84 -6.60
N TRP A 3 6.82 -30.99 -6.60
CA TRP A 3 6.80 -29.74 -5.86
C TRP A 3 5.83 -28.80 -6.60
N MET A 4 4.52 -29.01 -6.40
CA MET A 4 3.49 -28.03 -6.76
C MET A 4 3.78 -26.76 -5.96
N GLY A 5 4.03 -25.66 -6.67
CA GLY A 5 4.47 -24.40 -6.09
C GLY A 5 3.49 -23.92 -5.03
N MET A 6 3.94 -23.90 -3.77
CA MET A 6 3.24 -23.18 -2.69
C MET A 6 3.00 -21.75 -3.15
N SER A 7 1.75 -21.27 -3.04
CA SER A 7 1.46 -19.87 -3.32
C SER A 7 2.31 -19.02 -2.38
N ARG A 8 2.82 -17.85 -2.83
CA ARG A 8 3.66 -16.99 -1.98
C ARG A 8 2.99 -16.67 -0.64
N ILE A 9 1.66 -16.69 -0.58
CA ILE A 9 0.82 -16.42 0.58
C ILE A 9 0.97 -17.51 1.65
N ASP A 10 1.07 -18.79 1.26
CA ASP A 10 1.13 -19.92 2.20
C ASP A 10 2.37 -19.88 3.10
N LYS A 11 3.43 -19.18 2.68
CA LYS A 11 4.65 -18.97 3.49
C LYS A 11 4.44 -18.00 4.65
N PHE A 12 3.40 -17.19 4.61
CA PHE A 12 3.15 -16.13 5.58
C PHE A 12 1.97 -16.42 6.51
N LEU A 13 1.22 -17.49 6.26
CA LEU A 13 0.14 -17.95 7.12
C LEU A 13 0.72 -18.76 8.30
N TYR A 14 0.20 -18.52 9.50
CA TYR A 14 0.50 -19.37 10.64
C TYR A 14 -0.15 -20.75 10.46
N ILE A 15 0.37 -21.74 11.19
CA ILE A 15 -0.19 -23.10 11.18
C ILE A 15 -1.68 -23.04 11.61
N GLY A 16 -2.56 -23.52 10.73
CA GLY A 16 -4.01 -23.53 10.95
C GLY A 16 -4.73 -22.21 10.62
N GLU A 17 -4.02 -21.16 10.21
CA GLU A 17 -4.60 -19.92 9.69
C GLU A 17 -5.12 -20.14 8.26
N LYS A 18 -6.32 -19.63 7.95
CA LYS A 18 -6.95 -19.79 6.64
C LYS A 18 -7.10 -18.44 5.95
N ALA A 19 -6.61 -18.33 4.72
CA ALA A 19 -6.93 -17.21 3.86
C ALA A 19 -8.40 -17.26 3.44
N ILE A 20 -9.16 -16.21 3.75
CA ILE A 20 -10.57 -16.06 3.38
C ILE A 20 -10.70 -15.39 2.02
N PHE A 21 -9.92 -14.33 1.81
CA PHE A 21 -9.95 -13.55 0.58
C PHE A 21 -8.59 -12.92 0.31
N SER A 22 -8.20 -12.82 -0.95
CA SER A 22 -6.95 -12.18 -1.36
C SER A 22 -7.16 -11.22 -2.51
N LEU A 23 -6.42 -10.13 -2.48
CA LEU A 23 -6.24 -9.18 -3.57
C LEU A 23 -4.76 -9.19 -3.93
N SER A 24 -4.48 -9.26 -5.23
CA SER A 24 -3.12 -9.16 -5.75
C SER A 24 -3.06 -8.05 -6.78
N LYS A 25 -1.97 -7.31 -6.76
CA LYS A 25 -1.65 -6.32 -7.78
C LYS A 25 -0.21 -6.48 -8.21
N GLU A 26 -0.01 -6.61 -9.51
CA GLU A 26 1.32 -6.54 -10.10
C GLU A 26 1.69 -5.08 -10.29
N LEU A 27 2.84 -4.67 -9.73
CA LEU A 27 3.47 -3.40 -10.06
C LEU A 27 4.81 -3.67 -10.76
N PRO A 28 5.28 -2.73 -11.60
CA PRO A 28 6.58 -2.85 -12.28
C PRO A 28 7.76 -3.06 -11.32
N LEU A 29 7.62 -2.61 -10.07
CA LEU A 29 8.66 -2.64 -9.03
C LEU A 29 8.42 -3.74 -7.97
N GLY A 30 7.48 -4.66 -8.21
CA GLY A 30 7.17 -5.76 -7.31
C GLY A 30 5.67 -5.95 -7.10
N SER A 31 5.26 -7.19 -6.88
CA SER A 31 3.87 -7.51 -6.58
C SER A 31 3.49 -7.10 -5.16
N GLU A 32 2.25 -6.62 -5.03
CA GLU A 32 1.62 -6.24 -3.77
C GLU A 32 0.42 -7.17 -3.54
N TYR A 33 0.36 -7.82 -2.38
CA TYR A 33 -0.71 -8.73 -2.00
C TYR A 33 -1.37 -8.25 -0.72
N LEU A 34 -2.68 -8.35 -0.66
CA LEU A 34 -3.47 -8.06 0.52
C LEU A 34 -4.40 -9.24 0.77
N VAL A 35 -4.24 -9.89 1.91
CA VAL A 35 -4.95 -11.14 2.24
C VAL A 35 -5.69 -10.95 3.55
N ALA A 36 -6.99 -11.22 3.55
CA ALA A 36 -7.80 -11.32 4.74
C ALA A 36 -7.81 -12.78 5.19
N THR A 37 -7.46 -13.04 6.44
CA THR A 37 -7.48 -14.37 7.05
C THR A 37 -8.59 -14.46 8.10
N ASP A 38 -8.73 -15.60 8.75
CA ASP A 38 -9.62 -15.75 9.91
C ASP A 38 -9.14 -14.99 11.15
N ARG A 39 -7.92 -14.43 11.13
CA ARG A 39 -7.29 -13.82 12.31
C ARG A 39 -6.77 -12.40 12.09
N ARG A 40 -6.30 -12.08 10.89
CA ARG A 40 -5.63 -10.80 10.60
C ARG A 40 -5.67 -10.46 9.11
N ILE A 41 -5.20 -9.26 8.80
CA ILE A 41 -4.91 -8.84 7.44
C ILE A 41 -3.40 -8.96 7.23
N VAL A 42 -3.01 -9.69 6.20
CA VAL A 42 -1.63 -9.80 5.74
C VAL A 42 -1.45 -8.88 4.54
N HIS A 43 -0.59 -7.87 4.68
CA HIS A 43 -0.23 -6.97 3.59
C HIS A 43 1.23 -7.19 3.21
N ILE A 44 1.47 -7.67 1.99
CA ILE A 44 2.80 -7.93 1.44
C ILE A 44 3.05 -6.92 0.34
N LYS A 45 4.15 -6.18 0.42
CA LYS A 45 4.54 -5.19 -0.58
C LYS A 45 6.00 -5.38 -0.97
N GLY A 46 6.23 -6.04 -2.09
CA GLY A 46 7.57 -6.48 -2.47
C GLY A 46 8.12 -7.47 -1.43
N GLU A 47 9.20 -7.09 -0.76
CA GLU A 47 9.83 -7.89 0.31
C GLU A 47 9.30 -7.56 1.71
N ARG A 48 8.50 -6.49 1.84
CA ARG A 48 7.98 -6.06 3.14
C ARG A 48 6.72 -6.83 3.48
N PHE A 49 6.67 -7.34 4.70
CA PHE A 49 5.54 -8.05 5.27
C PHE A 49 4.95 -7.24 6.42
N TYR A 50 3.64 -7.06 6.39
CA TYR A 50 2.89 -6.36 7.42
C TYR A 50 1.76 -7.24 7.93
N ASP A 51 1.73 -7.39 9.24
CA ASP A 51 0.67 -8.08 9.96
C ASP A 51 -0.23 -7.06 10.67
N VAL A 52 -1.49 -7.00 10.26
CA VAL A 52 -2.49 -6.10 10.83
C VAL A 52 -3.59 -6.92 11.48
N LYS A 53 -3.54 -7.05 12.80
CA LYS A 53 -4.58 -7.73 13.59
C LYS A 53 -5.89 -6.94 13.53
N TYR A 54 -7.02 -7.65 13.52
CA TYR A 54 -8.33 -7.00 13.53
C TYR A 54 -8.55 -6.14 14.78
N GLU A 55 -8.03 -6.57 15.93
CA GLU A 55 -8.14 -5.84 17.20
C GLU A 55 -7.41 -4.49 17.22
N SER A 56 -6.37 -4.31 16.39
CA SER A 56 -5.61 -3.07 16.32
C SER A 56 -6.09 -2.13 15.21
N LEU A 57 -7.14 -2.51 14.48
CA LEU A 57 -7.67 -1.77 13.34
C LEU A 57 -8.62 -0.67 13.83
N GLU A 58 -8.18 0.59 13.80
CA GLU A 58 -9.04 1.73 14.13
C GLU A 58 -10.04 2.02 13.01
N SER A 59 -9.57 1.89 11.76
CA SER A 59 -10.43 2.10 10.61
C SER A 59 -9.95 1.32 9.39
N LEU A 60 -10.93 0.89 8.61
CA LEU A 60 -10.74 0.25 7.32
C LEU A 60 -11.80 0.75 6.35
N GLY A 61 -11.36 1.15 5.16
CA GLY A 61 -12.26 1.59 4.11
C GLY A 61 -11.58 1.79 2.76
N CYS A 62 -12.42 1.92 1.74
CA CYS A 62 -11.99 2.29 0.39
C CYS A 62 -12.00 3.82 0.26
N TYR A 63 -10.84 4.42 0.05
CA TYR A 63 -10.71 5.87 -0.07
C TYR A 63 -10.12 6.27 -1.43
N THR A 64 -10.45 7.49 -1.84
CA THR A 64 -9.75 8.17 -2.92
C THR A 64 -8.61 8.96 -2.31
N ILE A 65 -7.39 8.69 -2.77
CA ILE A 65 -6.16 9.25 -2.26
C ILE A 65 -5.60 10.16 -3.33
N TYR A 66 -5.35 11.41 -2.97
CA TYR A 66 -4.82 12.41 -3.88
C TYR A 66 -3.72 13.18 -3.17
N GLU A 67 -2.72 13.59 -3.96
CA GLU A 67 -1.64 14.42 -3.47
C GLU A 67 -2.13 15.86 -3.38
N TRP A 68 -2.53 16.29 -2.19
CA TRP A 68 -2.96 17.66 -1.91
C TRP A 68 -1.99 18.73 -2.38
N ARG A 69 -0.69 18.40 -2.40
CA ARG A 69 0.36 19.29 -2.93
C ARG A 69 0.13 19.60 -4.41
N LEU A 70 -0.17 18.59 -5.22
CA LEU A 70 -0.43 18.78 -6.65
C LEU A 70 -1.76 19.51 -6.89
N LEU A 71 -2.77 19.23 -6.08
CA LEU A 71 -4.02 20.02 -6.11
C LEU A 71 -3.75 21.49 -5.83
N LEU A 72 -2.98 21.79 -4.77
CA LEU A 72 -2.65 23.14 -4.37
C LEU A 72 -1.84 23.88 -5.45
N VAL A 73 -0.87 23.21 -6.07
CA VAL A 73 -0.12 23.78 -7.20
C VAL A 73 -1.04 24.04 -8.40
N ALA A 74 -1.95 23.12 -8.73
CA ALA A 74 -2.91 23.32 -9.83
C ALA A 74 -3.85 24.50 -9.57
N VAL A 75 -4.33 24.66 -8.33
CA VAL A 75 -5.17 25.80 -7.92
C VAL A 75 -4.37 27.11 -8.00
N ILE A 76 -3.15 27.15 -7.49
CA ILE A 76 -2.29 28.35 -7.57
C ILE A 76 -2.00 28.72 -9.03
N ALA A 77 -1.71 27.75 -9.89
CA ALA A 77 -1.49 27.97 -11.31
C ALA A 77 -2.75 28.57 -11.98
N ALA A 78 -3.93 28.03 -11.68
CA ALA A 78 -5.19 28.53 -12.22
C ALA A 78 -5.49 29.96 -11.74
N VAL A 79 -5.29 30.26 -10.45
CA VAL A 79 -5.47 31.61 -9.90
C VAL A 79 -4.48 32.59 -10.51
N THR A 80 -3.21 32.20 -10.64
CA THR A 80 -2.17 33.03 -11.28
C THR A 80 -2.51 33.32 -12.74
N ALA A 81 -2.99 32.33 -13.48
CA ALA A 81 -3.43 32.50 -14.87
C ALA A 81 -4.61 33.48 -14.98
N LEU A 82 -5.58 33.41 -14.05
CA LEU A 82 -6.70 34.34 -13.96
C LEU A 82 -6.28 35.77 -13.62
N LEU A 83 -5.35 35.92 -12.67
CA LEU A 83 -4.83 37.24 -12.29
C LEU A 83 -4.02 37.87 -13.44
N MET A 84 -3.19 37.08 -14.12
CA MET A 84 -2.43 37.54 -15.28
C MET A 84 -3.35 37.91 -16.46
N SER A 85 -4.40 37.14 -16.73
CA SER A 85 -5.34 37.52 -17.80
C SER A 85 -6.13 38.79 -17.46
N ALA A 86 -6.47 39.01 -16.18
CA ALA A 86 -7.11 40.23 -15.72
C ALA A 86 -6.18 41.45 -15.80
N THR A 87 -4.92 41.33 -15.36
CA THR A 87 -3.95 42.44 -15.39
C THR A 87 -3.50 42.80 -16.80
N ILE A 88 -3.43 41.83 -17.73
CA ILE A 88 -3.13 42.14 -19.13
C ILE A 88 -4.30 42.91 -19.76
N ASN A 89 -5.56 42.62 -19.42
CA ASN A 89 -6.74 43.29 -19.99
C ASN A 89 -6.99 44.74 -19.49
N ILE A 90 -6.52 45.11 -18.30
CA ILE A 90 -6.80 46.43 -17.71
C ILE A 90 -6.10 47.60 -18.45
N PRO A 91 -4.80 47.53 -18.81
CA PRO A 91 -4.11 48.59 -19.55
C PRO A 91 -4.62 48.82 -20.97
N LEU A 92 -5.23 47.80 -21.61
CA LEU A 92 -5.76 47.89 -22.98
C LEU A 92 -6.87 48.92 -23.14
N TYR A 93 -7.65 49.16 -22.10
CA TYR A 93 -8.71 50.17 -22.13
C TYR A 93 -8.15 51.61 -22.19
N PHE A 94 -6.85 51.79 -21.98
CA PHE A 94 -6.21 53.11 -21.87
C PHE A 94 -5.18 53.41 -22.97
N ILE A 95 -4.94 52.49 -23.92
CA ILE A 95 -3.92 52.65 -24.96
C ILE A 95 -4.58 52.85 -26.33
N SER A 96 -4.47 54.06 -26.88
CA SER A 96 -5.18 54.50 -28.10
C SER A 96 -4.45 54.20 -29.42
N ASP A 97 -3.14 53.93 -29.40
CA ASP A 97 -2.28 54.01 -30.59
C ASP A 97 -1.55 52.71 -30.98
N VAL A 98 -1.93 51.56 -30.43
CA VAL A 98 -1.31 50.27 -30.80
C VAL A 98 -2.12 49.60 -31.90
N ASN A 99 -1.44 49.07 -32.93
CA ASN A 99 -2.05 48.32 -34.02
C ASN A 99 -2.93 47.17 -33.47
N LEU A 100 -4.25 47.39 -33.50
CA LEU A 100 -5.25 46.63 -32.75
C LEU A 100 -5.24 45.14 -33.10
N GLU A 101 -4.90 44.80 -34.36
CA GLU A 101 -4.80 43.42 -34.85
C GLU A 101 -3.62 42.68 -34.21
N ASN A 102 -2.43 43.28 -34.18
CA ASN A 102 -1.25 42.65 -33.56
C ASN A 102 -1.43 42.49 -32.04
N LEU A 103 -2.08 43.45 -31.40
CA LEU A 103 -2.37 43.43 -29.98
C LEU A 103 -3.36 42.31 -29.62
N THR A 104 -4.46 42.19 -30.37
CA THR A 104 -5.46 41.13 -30.18
C THR A 104 -4.91 39.73 -30.47
N HIS A 105 -4.03 39.58 -31.46
CA HIS A 105 -3.33 38.32 -31.71
C HIS A 105 -2.38 37.92 -30.57
N MET A 106 -1.57 38.85 -30.03
CA MET A 106 -0.70 38.57 -28.88
C MET A 106 -1.49 38.25 -27.61
N LEU A 107 -2.62 38.91 -27.39
CA LEU A 107 -3.53 38.67 -26.26
C LEU A 107 -4.21 37.32 -26.34
N SER A 108 -4.83 37.01 -27.48
CA SER A 108 -5.49 35.73 -27.68
C SER A 108 -4.49 34.58 -27.52
N PHE A 109 -3.26 34.75 -27.99
CA PHE A 109 -2.17 33.78 -27.79
C PHE A 109 -1.78 33.62 -26.32
N THR A 110 -1.56 34.71 -25.58
CA THR A 110 -1.16 34.65 -24.16
C THR A 110 -2.27 34.09 -23.26
N ILE A 111 -3.53 34.48 -23.48
CA ILE A 111 -4.70 33.92 -22.78
C ILE A 111 -4.82 32.43 -23.07
N SER A 112 -4.71 32.02 -24.34
CA SER A 112 -4.78 30.60 -24.73
C SER A 112 -3.65 29.78 -24.11
N LEU A 113 -2.44 30.32 -24.05
CA LEU A 113 -1.29 29.66 -23.42
C LEU A 113 -1.50 29.48 -21.90
N LEU A 114 -2.01 30.51 -21.22
CA LEU A 114 -2.32 30.45 -19.79
C LEU A 114 -3.43 29.42 -19.48
N LEU A 115 -4.49 29.38 -20.28
CA LEU A 115 -5.55 28.38 -20.17
C LEU A 115 -5.03 26.96 -20.44
N ALA A 116 -4.19 26.78 -21.46
CA ALA A 116 -3.59 25.49 -21.78
C ALA A 116 -2.70 24.99 -20.63
N PHE A 117 -1.90 25.88 -20.03
CA PHE A 117 -1.08 25.54 -18.87
C PHE A 117 -1.92 25.15 -17.65
N ALA A 118 -2.95 25.94 -17.32
CA ALA A 118 -3.87 25.61 -16.23
C ALA A 118 -4.59 24.26 -16.47
N GLY A 119 -5.05 24.01 -17.69
CA GLY A 119 -5.66 22.74 -18.09
C GLY A 119 -4.71 21.55 -17.96
N ALA A 120 -3.45 21.69 -18.38
CA ALA A 120 -2.43 20.66 -18.22
C ALA A 120 -2.14 20.35 -16.74
N MET A 121 -2.12 21.36 -15.87
CA MET A 121 -1.91 21.18 -14.43
C MET A 121 -3.09 20.45 -13.76
N VAL A 122 -4.32 20.78 -14.14
CA VAL A 122 -5.51 20.05 -13.69
C VAL A 122 -5.49 18.61 -14.18
N LEU A 123 -5.11 18.38 -15.44
CA LEU A 123 -4.98 17.04 -16.00
C LEU A 123 -3.92 16.23 -15.25
N ALA A 124 -2.75 16.83 -14.97
CA ALA A 124 -1.70 16.22 -14.16
C ALA A 124 -2.22 15.83 -12.77
N PHE A 125 -2.99 16.71 -12.11
CA PHE A 125 -3.63 16.37 -10.84
C PHE A 125 -4.59 15.18 -10.98
N VAL A 126 -5.47 15.18 -11.98
CA VAL A 126 -6.43 14.07 -12.20
C VAL A 126 -5.72 12.73 -12.40
N LEU A 127 -4.56 12.73 -13.09
CA LEU A 127 -3.74 11.54 -13.27
C LEU A 127 -3.11 11.03 -11.97
N THR A 128 -2.95 11.90 -10.97
CA THR A 128 -2.41 11.51 -9.64
C THR A 128 -3.47 10.98 -8.68
N ILE A 129 -4.76 11.10 -9.02
CA ILE A 129 -5.84 10.55 -8.20
C ILE A 129 -5.75 9.04 -8.18
N ARG A 130 -5.41 8.48 -7.02
CA ARG A 130 -5.33 7.04 -6.79
C ARG A 130 -6.49 6.60 -5.91
N ARG A 131 -6.80 5.31 -5.97
CA ARG A 131 -7.76 4.68 -5.06
C ARG A 131 -7.01 3.64 -4.24
N GLY A 132 -7.39 3.52 -2.97
CA GLY A 132 -6.75 2.55 -2.10
C GLY A 132 -7.64 2.11 -0.95
N ILE A 133 -7.33 0.93 -0.44
CA ILE A 133 -7.84 0.46 0.84
C ILE A 133 -6.90 1.04 1.90
N VAL A 134 -7.44 1.86 2.79
CA VAL A 134 -6.70 2.45 3.90
C VAL A 134 -7.00 1.65 5.14
N MET A 135 -5.94 1.12 5.75
CA MET A 135 -5.94 0.41 7.02
C MET A 135 -5.24 1.30 8.03
N LYS A 136 -5.97 1.83 9.01
CA LYS A 136 -5.40 2.64 10.09
C LYS A 136 -5.33 1.80 11.36
N THR A 137 -4.16 1.75 11.94
CA THR A 137 -3.91 1.24 13.29
C THR A 137 -3.46 2.37 14.20
N GLN A 138 -3.36 2.10 15.50
CA GLN A 138 -2.86 3.07 16.49
C GLN A 138 -1.43 3.57 16.18
N PHE A 139 -0.61 2.75 15.54
CA PHE A 139 0.79 3.05 15.28
C PHE A 139 1.07 3.53 13.86
N GLU A 140 0.25 3.09 12.90
CA GLU A 140 0.55 3.27 11.48
C GLU A 140 -0.68 3.26 10.59
N THR A 141 -0.58 4.00 9.47
CA THR A 141 -1.54 3.93 8.36
C THR A 141 -0.91 3.18 7.20
N ARG A 142 -1.57 2.11 6.75
CA ARG A 142 -1.18 1.28 5.62
C ARG A 142 -2.17 1.44 4.48
N ILE A 143 -1.65 1.44 3.26
CA ILE A 143 -2.43 1.74 2.06
C ILE A 143 -2.12 0.69 0.99
N PHE A 144 -3.17 0.00 0.55
CA PHE A 144 -3.13 -0.86 -0.64
C PHE A 144 -3.80 -0.13 -1.80
N SER A 145 -3.02 0.27 -2.81
CA SER A 145 -3.54 1.06 -3.95
C SER A 145 -4.06 0.16 -5.07
N TYR A 146 -5.31 0.35 -5.52
CA TYR A 146 -5.92 -0.50 -6.54
C TYR A 146 -6.42 0.30 -7.77
N PRO A 147 -6.40 -0.30 -8.98
CA PRO A 147 -6.93 0.33 -10.21
C PRO A 147 -8.46 0.39 -10.20
N ARG A 148 -9.06 1.21 -11.07
CA ARG A 148 -10.53 1.38 -11.11
C ARG A 148 -11.30 0.08 -11.38
N SER A 149 -10.71 -0.84 -12.14
CA SER A 149 -11.28 -2.16 -12.43
C SER A 149 -11.51 -2.98 -11.16
N MET A 150 -10.60 -2.89 -10.19
CA MET A 150 -10.65 -3.66 -8.95
C MET A 150 -11.50 -3.04 -7.84
N LYS A 151 -12.31 -2.01 -8.16
CA LYS A 151 -13.13 -1.31 -7.17
C LYS A 151 -14.08 -2.28 -6.47
N LYS A 152 -14.72 -3.18 -7.21
CA LYS A 152 -15.69 -4.13 -6.63
C LYS A 152 -15.01 -5.10 -5.67
N GLU A 153 -13.91 -5.75 -6.09
CA GLU A 153 -13.19 -6.67 -5.21
C GLU A 153 -12.60 -5.97 -3.98
N ALA A 154 -12.17 -4.72 -4.11
CA ALA A 154 -11.72 -3.93 -2.97
C ALA A 154 -12.83 -3.65 -1.95
N PHE A 155 -14.05 -3.34 -2.41
CA PHE A 155 -15.20 -3.19 -1.53
C PHE A 155 -15.60 -4.52 -0.87
N ASP A 156 -15.58 -5.62 -1.62
CA ASP A 156 -15.89 -6.94 -1.10
C ASP A 156 -14.85 -7.40 -0.07
N PHE A 157 -13.57 -7.12 -0.30
CA PHE A 157 -12.51 -7.31 0.69
C PHE A 157 -12.80 -6.58 2.01
N VAL A 158 -13.15 -5.29 1.95
CA VAL A 158 -13.47 -4.51 3.15
C VAL A 158 -14.68 -5.09 3.88
N LYS A 159 -15.72 -5.51 3.15
CA LYS A 159 -16.89 -6.17 3.75
C LYS A 159 -16.53 -7.47 4.45
N ILE A 160 -15.72 -8.31 3.83
CA ILE A 160 -15.26 -9.59 4.40
C ILE A 160 -14.44 -9.35 5.66
N VAL A 161 -13.53 -8.37 5.64
CA VAL A 161 -12.75 -8.02 6.83
C VAL A 161 -13.64 -7.50 7.95
N ARG A 162 -14.59 -6.63 7.66
CA ARG A 162 -15.54 -6.14 8.67
C ARG A 162 -16.41 -7.28 9.23
N ALA A 163 -16.81 -8.24 8.39
CA ALA A 163 -17.54 -9.42 8.85
C ALA A 163 -16.66 -10.34 9.73
N ALA A 164 -15.36 -10.46 9.41
CA ALA A 164 -14.39 -11.18 10.23
C ALA A 164 -14.15 -10.47 11.59
N GLU A 165 -14.08 -9.13 11.60
CA GLU A 165 -13.95 -8.30 12.80
C GLU A 165 -15.17 -8.41 13.73
N VAL A 166 -16.39 -8.36 13.18
CA VAL A 166 -17.65 -8.38 13.95
C VAL A 166 -18.00 -9.77 14.50
N GLY A 167 -17.34 -10.83 14.05
CA GLY A 167 -17.42 -12.13 14.70
C GLY A 167 -18.27 -13.17 13.98
N ILE A 168 -18.08 -13.34 12.67
CA ILE A 168 -18.29 -14.68 12.06
C ILE A 168 -17.33 -15.74 12.65
N LEU A 169 -16.43 -15.35 13.57
CA LEU A 169 -15.80 -16.24 14.55
C LEU A 169 -15.78 -15.65 15.97
N LYS A 170 -16.93 -15.68 16.68
CA LYS A 170 -16.89 -15.99 18.13
C LYS A 170 -17.91 -17.09 18.45
N PRO A 171 -17.60 -18.09 19.29
CA PRO A 171 -16.34 -18.35 19.99
C PRO A 171 -15.85 -19.80 19.84
N HIS A 172 -14.59 -20.03 19.46
CA HIS A 172 -13.90 -21.17 20.08
C HIS A 172 -13.34 -20.70 21.42
N LYS A 173 -14.18 -20.91 22.44
CA LYS A 173 -13.76 -21.06 23.83
C LYS A 173 -12.47 -21.90 23.86
N SER A 174 -11.48 -21.37 24.56
CA SER A 174 -10.43 -22.09 25.26
C SER A 174 -9.70 -23.17 24.46
N ILE A 175 -8.68 -22.77 23.71
CA ILE A 175 -7.39 -23.41 23.90
C ILE A 175 -6.44 -22.26 24.20
N ARG A 176 -6.04 -22.13 25.46
CA ARG A 176 -4.90 -21.29 25.82
C ARG A 176 -3.79 -21.65 24.83
N PRO A 177 -3.19 -20.71 24.09
CA PRO A 177 -1.88 -21.00 23.56
C PRO A 177 -1.01 -21.19 24.81
N GLU A 178 -0.67 -22.43 25.12
CA GLU A 178 0.56 -22.66 25.87
C GLU A 178 1.61 -21.81 25.20
N VAL A 179 2.31 -21.02 26.02
CA VAL A 179 3.48 -20.27 25.62
C VAL A 179 4.50 -21.30 25.16
N ILE A 180 4.44 -21.68 23.88
CA ILE A 180 5.52 -22.39 23.23
C ILE A 180 6.53 -21.30 22.91
N GLU A 181 7.45 -21.10 23.84
CA GLU A 181 8.69 -20.39 23.59
C GLU A 181 9.24 -20.81 22.22
N PRO A 182 9.75 -19.88 21.41
CA PRO A 182 10.37 -20.23 20.14
C PRO A 182 11.52 -21.20 20.41
N ARG A 183 11.29 -22.50 20.15
CA ARG A 183 12.31 -23.53 20.25
C ARG A 183 13.48 -23.10 19.37
N GLN A 184 14.58 -22.78 20.03
CA GLN A 184 15.86 -22.45 19.45
C GLN A 184 16.31 -23.56 18.49
N ARG A 185 15.96 -23.42 17.21
CA ARG A 185 16.58 -24.18 16.12
C ARG A 185 17.97 -23.64 15.84
N ASN A 186 18.83 -23.62 16.87
CA ASN A 186 20.26 -23.30 16.80
C ASN A 186 21.08 -24.00 17.90
N GLN A 187 20.52 -24.97 18.65
CA GLN A 187 21.31 -25.76 19.63
C GLN A 187 21.79 -27.13 19.11
N GLU A 188 21.52 -27.51 17.86
CA GLU A 188 22.09 -28.74 17.28
C GLU A 188 23.51 -28.55 16.72
N ALA A 189 24.07 -27.34 16.77
CA ALA A 189 25.46 -27.06 16.36
C ALA A 189 26.49 -27.15 17.51
N LEU A 190 26.07 -27.44 18.74
CA LEU A 190 26.97 -27.62 19.90
C LEU A 190 26.62 -28.90 20.67
N LYS A 191 26.70 -30.05 20.00
CA LYS A 191 27.01 -31.30 20.71
C LYS A 191 28.53 -31.48 20.67
N PRO A 192 29.24 -31.54 21.81
CA PRO A 192 30.62 -31.98 21.81
C PRO A 192 30.70 -33.42 21.28
N LEU A 193 31.71 -33.68 20.43
CA LEU A 193 31.97 -34.98 19.80
C LEU A 193 31.94 -36.13 20.85
N PRO A 194 31.43 -37.32 20.49
CA PRO A 194 31.63 -38.50 21.31
C PRO A 194 33.13 -38.80 21.43
N SER A 195 33.58 -38.96 22.67
CA SER A 195 34.93 -39.33 23.04
C SER A 195 35.35 -40.65 22.38
N ARG A 196 36.56 -40.61 21.83
CA ARG A 196 37.33 -41.71 21.24
C ARG A 196 37.35 -42.95 22.17
N PRO A 197 37.19 -44.18 21.68
CA PRO A 197 37.32 -45.37 22.53
C PRO A 197 38.79 -45.54 22.98
N GLN A 198 39.00 -45.66 24.28
CA GLN A 198 40.28 -46.09 24.86
C GLN A 198 40.48 -47.59 24.59
N PRO A 199 41.68 -48.04 24.18
CA PRO A 199 42.01 -49.45 24.15
C PRO A 199 42.40 -49.92 25.55
N ASP A 200 41.64 -50.87 26.10
CA ASP A 200 42.01 -51.63 27.29
C ASP A 200 43.16 -52.59 26.93
N GLU A 201 44.39 -52.18 27.23
CA GLU A 201 45.57 -53.04 27.18
C GLU A 201 45.95 -53.48 28.61
N LYS A 202 45.44 -54.68 28.95
CA LYS A 202 45.98 -55.78 29.79
C LYS A 202 46.98 -55.41 30.91
N MET A 203 46.86 -55.98 32.11
CA MET A 203 47.22 -57.39 32.34
C MET A 203 46.64 -57.99 33.64
N PRO A 204 46.46 -59.34 33.67
CA PRO A 204 46.22 -60.11 34.88
C PRO A 204 47.52 -60.31 35.68
N ARG A 205 47.39 -60.42 37.00
CA ARG A 205 48.48 -60.81 37.91
C ARG A 205 48.74 -62.31 37.81
N LEU A 206 50.02 -62.68 37.70
CA LEU A 206 50.67 -63.86 38.31
C LEU A 206 52.17 -63.58 38.40
#